data_AF-A0AAE4FIS6-F1
#
_entry.id   AF-A0AAE4FIS6-F1
#
_cell.length_a   1.000
_cell.length_b   1.000
_cell.length_c   1.000
_cell.angle_alpha   90.00
_cell.angle_beta   90.00
_cell.angle_gamma   90.00
#
_symmetry.space_group_name_H-M   'P 1'
#
loop_
_entity.id
_entity.type
_entity.pdbx_description
1 polymer ?
#
loop_
_entity_poly.entity_id
_entity_poly.type
_entity_poly.pdbx_seq_one_letter_code
_entity_poly.pdbx_strand_id
1 'polypeptide(L)'
;MKFLIASIIGGIIGYLTNWIAIKMLFRPYEEKRIFGMKVPFTPGLIPKEKIRIAKSVGNAIGEHLLSSEIIVKSLCSENMNNRLKVWIRQKVYSLITTKKTLEDKFKEFLDHKYEYFINALKVSLGNLTINNLRNEKNRGKIKDIVKIKLDKVLSVNGNNITNSYIYKQIKAGLINNANKYLKSDDFKYNVKNLILENIKDEENSNKKISDIIPNNFTSNLKVYVYRKKDNLANYINETLKEEENISKLKSILKEVINNNVNALMSMFVDANAISNKTIIFLEEYLQREETKEEIVLLVNKSIDKILDTDLKDIIENIPENNKDVIVDETVNILFQKAQTSGIILKIIEKIENNIQEKDSLNDIIEKININPCKFINSIIDKFINSENFEMIINNLINSVIENFMKTPICELTRGNEEGILNTSYNMVKSVYNRFIENQAEEVISILDISQIVEERINEFDVYLAEEIILEISSKELKAITWLGGLLGALIGILSPILSKI
;
A
#
# COMPACT_ATOMS: atom_id res chain seq x y z
N MET A 1 117.21 11.43 25.83
CA MET A 1 116.12 12.42 26.08
C MET A 1 115.44 12.93 24.82
N LYS A 2 116.14 13.37 23.77
CA LYS A 2 115.51 13.97 22.57
C LYS A 2 114.46 13.09 21.84
N PHE A 3 114.71 11.78 21.68
CA PHE A 3 113.76 10.85 21.03
C PHE A 3 112.47 10.60 21.83
N LEU A 4 112.59 10.49 23.15
CA LEU A 4 111.44 10.26 24.04
C LEU A 4 110.52 11.49 24.07
N ILE A 5 111.11 12.69 24.11
CA ILE A 5 110.39 13.95 24.04
C ILE A 5 109.70 14.11 22.67
N ALA A 6 110.39 13.79 21.58
CA ALA A 6 109.82 13.84 20.23
C ALA A 6 108.67 12.83 20.03
N SER A 7 108.76 11.63 20.60
CA SER A 7 107.69 10.62 20.58
C SER A 7 106.46 11.05 21.38
N ILE A 8 106.65 11.56 22.60
CA ILE A 8 105.53 12.03 23.43
C ILE A 8 104.84 13.22 22.76
N ILE A 9 105.61 14.18 22.26
CA ILE A 9 105.07 15.33 21.53
C ILE A 9 104.34 14.87 20.26
N GLY A 10 104.94 13.97 19.48
CA GLY A 10 104.32 13.39 18.29
C GLY A 10 103.01 12.66 18.61
N GLY A 11 102.96 11.91 19.71
CA GLY A 11 101.78 11.20 20.15
C GLY A 11 100.68 12.12 20.68
N ILE A 12 101.03 13.18 21.41
CA ILE A 12 100.07 14.21 21.85
C ILE A 12 99.51 14.94 20.63
N ILE A 13 100.35 15.34 19.68
CA ILE A 13 99.90 16.00 18.45
C ILE A 13 99.00 15.07 17.65
N GLY A 14 99.37 13.79 17.49
CA GLY A 14 98.58 12.79 16.79
C GLY A 14 97.20 12.55 17.43
N TYR A 15 97.16 12.43 18.76
CA TYR A 15 95.92 12.28 19.51
C TYR A 15 95.04 13.53 19.41
N LEU A 16 95.61 14.72 19.64
CA LEU A 16 94.89 15.99 19.64
C LEU A 16 94.35 16.33 18.25
N THR A 17 95.16 16.14 17.21
CA THR A 17 94.76 16.43 15.82
C THR A 17 93.59 15.54 15.40
N ASN A 18 93.64 14.25 15.75
CA ASN A 18 92.57 13.33 15.39
C ASN A 18 91.30 13.55 16.23
N TRP A 19 91.45 13.93 17.50
CA TRP A 19 90.32 14.31 18.35
C TRP A 19 89.59 15.56 17.81
N ILE A 20 90.34 16.58 17.39
CA ILE A 20 89.78 17.78 16.75
C ILE A 20 89.11 17.41 15.43
N ALA A 21 89.74 16.58 14.60
CA ALA A 21 89.17 16.14 13.32
C ALA A 21 87.83 15.43 13.50
N ILE A 22 87.73 14.52 14.47
CA ILE A 22 86.47 13.85 14.81
C ILE A 22 85.44 14.86 15.31
N LYS A 23 85.82 15.78 16.20
CA LYS A 23 84.92 16.83 16.68
C LYS A 23 84.42 17.75 15.54
N MET A 24 85.26 17.97 14.53
CA MET A 24 84.92 18.73 13.32
C MET A 24 83.96 17.99 12.36
N LEU A 25 83.84 16.67 12.46
CA LEU A 25 82.81 15.92 11.72
C LEU A 25 81.40 16.27 12.21
N PHE A 26 81.25 16.56 13.50
CA PHE A 26 79.94 16.80 14.13
C PHE A 26 79.64 18.30 14.33
N ARG A 27 80.66 19.14 14.56
CA ARG A 27 80.49 20.58 14.81
C ARG A 27 81.45 21.40 13.94
N PRO A 28 81.11 22.61 13.47
CA PRO A 28 79.90 23.39 13.75
C PRO A 28 78.67 22.94 12.95
N TYR A 29 77.47 23.12 13.51
CA TYR A 29 76.21 22.72 12.88
C TYR A 29 75.83 23.54 11.64
N GLU A 30 76.31 24.78 11.58
CA GLU A 30 76.07 25.71 10.48
C GLU A 30 77.37 26.14 9.80
N GLU A 31 77.22 26.62 8.57
CA GLU A 31 78.32 27.24 7.83
C GLU A 31 78.83 28.49 8.55
N LYS A 32 80.13 28.55 8.83
CA LYS A 32 80.75 29.75 9.40
C LYS A 32 81.50 30.50 8.31
N ARG A 33 81.29 31.82 8.23
CA ARG A 33 81.99 32.73 7.31
C ARG A 33 82.80 33.74 8.09
N ILE A 34 84.05 33.94 7.69
CA ILE A 34 84.94 34.95 8.27
C ILE A 34 85.49 35.77 7.10
N PHE A 35 85.37 37.11 7.16
CA PHE A 35 85.73 38.03 6.05
C PHE A 35 85.12 37.65 4.69
N GLY A 36 83.88 37.14 4.67
CA GLY A 36 83.20 36.71 3.44
C GLY A 36 83.68 35.38 2.85
N MET A 37 84.75 34.79 3.38
CA MET A 37 85.23 33.46 2.99
C MET A 37 84.65 32.37 3.89
N LYS A 38 84.18 31.28 3.27
CA LYS A 38 83.69 30.10 3.97
C LYS A 38 84.84 29.40 4.69
N VAL A 39 84.68 29.15 5.99
CA VAL A 39 85.67 28.38 6.75
C VAL A 39 85.63 26.93 6.26
N PRO A 40 86.77 26.34 5.85
CA PRO A 40 86.81 24.95 5.40
C PRO A 40 86.32 24.03 6.52
N PHE A 41 85.60 22.97 6.15
CA PHE A 41 84.98 22.02 7.10
C PHE A 41 83.90 22.65 8.02
N THR A 42 83.19 23.68 7.54
CA THR A 42 81.96 24.20 8.16
C THR A 42 80.79 24.23 7.16
N PRO A 43 79.61 23.68 7.46
CA PRO A 43 79.29 22.89 8.65
C PRO A 43 80.09 21.57 8.69
N GLY A 44 80.08 20.90 9.84
CA GLY A 44 80.66 19.57 9.99
C GLY A 44 80.07 18.58 8.98
N LEU A 45 80.80 17.49 8.71
CA LEU A 45 80.43 16.51 7.69
C LEU A 45 79.06 15.87 7.95
N ILE A 46 78.74 15.54 9.20
CA ILE A 46 77.49 14.87 9.58
C ILE A 46 76.27 15.79 9.41
N PRO A 47 76.26 17.04 9.92
CA PRO A 47 75.22 18.01 9.61
C PRO A 47 75.01 18.21 8.10
N LYS A 48 76.10 18.23 7.32
CA LYS A 48 76.06 18.41 5.86
C LYS A 48 75.44 17.21 5.13
N GLU A 49 75.75 15.99 5.55
CA GLU A 49 75.25 14.75 4.94
C GLU A 49 73.93 14.26 5.56
N LYS A 50 73.32 15.01 6.49
CA LYS A 50 72.08 14.63 7.19
C LYS A 50 70.98 14.17 6.24
N ILE A 51 70.75 14.88 5.13
CA ILE A 51 69.72 14.52 4.13
C ILE A 51 70.01 13.15 3.52
N ARG A 52 71.27 12.88 3.18
CA ARG A 52 71.68 11.60 2.60
C ARG A 52 71.56 10.47 3.62
N ILE A 53 71.94 10.72 4.87
CA ILE A 53 71.79 9.76 5.97
C ILE A 53 70.30 9.47 6.19
N ALA A 54 69.46 10.49 6.24
CA ALA A 54 68.01 10.37 6.38
C ALA A 54 67.41 9.50 5.27
N LYS A 55 67.81 9.71 4.01
CA LYS A 55 67.40 8.88 2.87
C LYS A 55 67.86 7.42 2.99
N SER A 56 69.12 7.19 3.34
CA SER A 56 69.66 5.83 3.50
C SER A 56 69.00 5.07 4.66
N VAL A 57 68.74 5.76 5.78
CA VAL A 57 68.02 5.19 6.93
C VAL A 57 66.54 4.96 6.60
N GLY A 58 65.91 5.91 5.90
CA GLY A 58 64.55 5.78 5.39
C GLY A 58 64.36 4.55 4.52
N ASN A 59 65.19 4.38 3.50
CA ASN A 59 65.16 3.20 2.63
C ASN A 59 65.40 1.90 3.42
N ALA A 60 66.41 1.86 4.29
CA ALA A 60 66.69 0.66 5.08
C ALA A 60 65.52 0.26 5.99
N ILE A 61 64.83 1.24 6.60
CA ILE A 61 63.68 0.98 7.47
C ILE A 61 62.44 0.61 6.64
N GLY A 62 62.12 1.36 5.59
CA GLY A 62 60.93 1.15 4.77
C GLY A 62 60.98 -0.14 3.93
N GLU A 63 62.15 -0.47 3.35
CA GLU A 63 62.28 -1.66 2.50
C GLU A 63 62.52 -2.96 3.28
N HIS A 64 63.19 -2.90 4.44
CA HIS A 64 63.62 -4.12 5.14
C HIS A 64 62.98 -4.36 6.51
N LEU A 65 62.56 -3.33 7.23
CA LEU A 65 61.99 -3.48 8.58
C LEU A 65 60.47 -3.30 8.63
N LEU A 66 59.94 -2.39 7.81
CA LEU A 66 58.53 -2.04 7.75
C LEU A 66 57.97 -2.24 6.34
N SER A 67 58.43 -3.28 5.65
CA SER A 67 57.89 -3.63 4.33
C SER A 67 56.42 -4.03 4.41
N SER A 68 55.69 -3.87 3.31
CA SER A 68 54.27 -4.24 3.21
C SER A 68 54.01 -5.67 3.66
N GLU A 69 54.88 -6.61 3.29
CA GLU A 69 54.78 -8.02 3.69
C GLU A 69 54.87 -8.21 5.22
N ILE A 70 55.83 -7.55 5.87
CA ILE A 70 56.03 -7.66 7.33
C ILE A 70 54.82 -7.07 8.07
N ILE A 71 54.30 -5.93 7.61
CA ILE A 71 53.13 -5.28 8.21
C ILE A 71 51.89 -6.16 8.04
N VAL A 72 51.63 -6.68 6.84
CA VAL A 72 50.51 -7.60 6.58
C VAL A 72 50.62 -8.85 7.45
N LYS A 73 51.80 -9.46 7.56
CA LYS A 73 52.04 -10.63 8.42
C LYS A 73 51.78 -10.32 9.90
N SER A 74 52.15 -9.12 10.37
CA SER A 74 51.86 -8.67 11.73
C SER A 74 50.36 -8.49 11.97
N LEU A 75 49.62 -7.96 10.99
CA LEU A 75 48.14 -7.86 11.04
C LEU A 75 47.47 -9.24 11.08
N CYS A 76 48.00 -10.23 10.38
CA CYS A 76 47.52 -11.63 10.42
C CYS A 76 47.83 -12.37 11.73
N SER A 77 48.63 -11.80 12.64
CA SER A 77 49.07 -12.49 13.85
C SER A 77 47.91 -12.86 14.78
N GLU A 78 48.05 -13.98 15.51
CA GLU A 78 47.06 -14.41 16.49
C GLU A 78 46.87 -13.37 17.62
N ASN A 79 47.95 -12.71 18.02
CA ASN A 79 47.91 -11.61 18.99
C ASN A 79 47.04 -10.45 18.50
N MET A 80 47.19 -10.02 17.23
CA MET A 80 46.35 -8.97 16.65
C MET A 80 44.88 -9.40 16.63
N ASN A 81 44.60 -10.62 16.19
CA ASN A 81 43.24 -11.17 16.17
C ASN A 81 42.59 -11.20 17.56
N ASN A 82 43.35 -11.54 18.60
CA ASN A 82 42.87 -11.53 19.99
C ASN A 82 42.61 -10.10 20.49
N ARG A 83 43.50 -9.14 20.18
CA ARG A 83 43.30 -7.72 20.50
C ARG A 83 42.07 -7.15 19.80
N LEU A 84 41.89 -7.48 18.53
CA LEU A 84 40.72 -7.08 17.74
C LEU A 84 39.43 -7.65 18.36
N LYS A 85 39.43 -8.92 18.79
CA LYS A 85 38.29 -9.53 19.49
C LYS A 85 37.91 -8.77 20.75
N VAL A 86 38.88 -8.47 21.61
CA VAL A 86 38.65 -7.72 22.85
C VAL A 86 38.13 -6.31 22.55
N TRP A 87 38.76 -5.61 21.61
CA TRP A 87 38.36 -4.26 21.21
C TRP A 87 36.93 -4.21 20.66
N ILE A 88 36.56 -5.11 19.74
CA ILE A 88 35.20 -5.19 19.19
C ILE A 88 34.20 -5.49 20.31
N ARG A 89 34.48 -6.49 21.15
CA ARG A 89 33.56 -6.85 22.25
C ARG A 89 33.32 -5.67 23.18
N GLN A 90 34.37 -4.93 23.56
CA GLN A 90 34.23 -3.74 24.40
C GLN A 90 33.42 -2.64 23.71
N LYS A 91 33.69 -2.37 22.42
CA LYS A 91 32.95 -1.35 21.66
C LYS A 91 31.47 -1.71 21.51
N VAL A 92 31.16 -2.93 21.08
CA VAL A 92 29.78 -3.41 20.95
C VAL A 92 29.09 -3.44 22.32
N TYR A 93 29.77 -3.89 23.37
CA TYR A 93 29.21 -3.90 24.72
C TYR A 93 28.82 -2.49 25.20
N SER A 94 29.66 -1.48 24.91
CA SER A 94 29.33 -0.08 25.22
C SER A 94 28.15 0.48 24.43
N LEU A 95 27.90 -0.06 23.23
CA LEU A 95 26.75 0.31 22.40
C LEU A 95 25.47 -0.38 22.86
N ILE A 96 25.51 -1.68 23.19
CA ILE A 96 24.31 -2.41 23.61
C ILE A 96 23.85 -2.03 25.02
N THR A 97 24.75 -1.54 25.88
CA THR A 97 24.38 -1.10 27.24
C THR A 97 23.92 0.36 27.32
N THR A 98 24.00 1.11 26.22
CA THR A 98 23.61 2.52 26.21
C THR A 98 22.10 2.70 26.30
N LYS A 99 21.68 3.78 26.98
CA LYS A 99 20.29 4.25 26.98
C LYS A 99 19.94 5.13 25.77
N LYS A 100 20.93 5.47 24.94
CA LYS A 100 20.69 6.22 23.69
C LYS A 100 19.89 5.37 22.70
N THR A 101 19.13 6.05 21.86
CA THR A 101 18.34 5.40 20.80
C THR A 101 19.19 5.10 19.58
N LEU A 102 18.68 4.25 18.68
CA LEU A 102 19.32 4.05 17.37
C LEU A 102 19.34 5.36 16.59
N GLU A 103 18.26 6.14 16.63
CA GLU A 103 18.17 7.46 16.01
C GLU A 103 19.34 8.36 16.41
N ASP A 104 19.64 8.47 17.71
CA ASP A 104 20.75 9.30 18.20
C ASP A 104 22.09 8.84 17.60
N LYS A 105 22.33 7.52 17.58
CA LYS A 105 23.59 6.95 17.07
C LYS A 105 23.73 7.05 15.56
N PHE A 106 22.64 6.88 14.82
CA PHE A 106 22.65 7.07 13.38
C PHE A 106 22.79 8.54 12.99
N LYS A 107 22.21 9.48 13.75
CA LYS A 107 22.45 10.92 13.56
C LYS A 107 23.90 11.30 13.86
N GLU A 108 24.48 10.80 14.95
CA GLU A 108 25.90 11.00 15.26
C GLU A 108 26.82 10.47 14.15
N PHE A 109 26.47 9.35 13.50
CA PHE A 109 27.31 8.71 12.48
C PHE A 109 27.11 9.27 11.06
N LEU A 110 25.87 9.57 10.68
CA LEU A 110 25.51 9.99 9.32
C LEU A 110 25.38 11.50 9.17
N ASP A 111 25.27 12.24 10.27
CA ASP A 111 25.13 13.69 10.31
C ASP A 111 24.00 14.16 9.36
N HIS A 112 24.28 15.05 8.41
CA HIS A 112 23.32 15.57 7.43
C HIS A 112 22.74 14.50 6.47
N LYS A 113 23.31 13.29 6.42
CA LYS A 113 22.82 12.18 5.57
C LYS A 113 21.77 11.29 6.26
N TYR A 114 21.48 11.52 7.53
CA TYR A 114 20.53 10.70 8.30
C TYR A 114 19.14 10.65 7.63
N GLU A 115 18.55 11.81 7.33
CA GLU A 115 17.21 11.89 6.74
C GLU A 115 17.15 11.18 5.37
N TYR A 116 18.19 11.35 4.55
CA TYR A 116 18.29 10.66 3.27
C TYR A 116 18.35 9.13 3.46
N PHE A 117 19.17 8.65 4.40
CA PHE A 117 19.27 7.22 4.70
C PHE A 117 17.95 6.63 5.19
N ILE A 118 17.25 7.30 6.11
CA ILE A 118 15.96 6.82 6.64
C ILE A 118 14.91 6.77 5.53
N ASN A 119 14.83 7.79 4.68
CA ASN A 119 13.90 7.80 3.56
C ASN A 119 14.24 6.69 2.54
N ALA A 120 15.51 6.50 2.21
CA ALA A 120 15.94 5.42 1.32
C ALA A 120 15.62 4.02 1.91
N LEU A 121 15.78 3.85 3.23
CA LEU A 121 15.44 2.64 3.95
C LEU A 121 13.93 2.38 3.94
N LYS A 122 13.11 3.40 4.22
CA LYS A 122 11.64 3.36 4.13
C LYS A 122 11.17 2.89 2.76
N VAL A 123 11.68 3.52 1.69
CA VAL A 123 11.33 3.17 0.31
C VAL A 123 11.77 1.76 -0.06
N SER A 124 13.01 1.39 0.31
CA SER A 124 13.58 0.08 -0.01
C SER A 124 12.83 -1.05 0.69
N LEU A 125 12.52 -0.91 1.99
CA LEU A 125 11.72 -1.88 2.72
C LEU A 125 10.27 -1.92 2.21
N GLY A 126 9.70 -0.77 1.83
CA GLY A 126 8.40 -0.67 1.16
C GLY A 126 8.32 -1.56 -0.07
N ASN A 127 9.22 -1.31 -1.01
CA ASN A 127 9.29 -2.04 -2.28
C ASN A 127 9.58 -3.53 -2.07
N LEU A 128 10.53 -3.87 -1.20
CA LEU A 128 10.83 -5.28 -0.89
C LEU A 128 9.63 -6.00 -0.28
N THR A 129 8.90 -5.35 0.64
CA THR A 129 7.72 -5.94 1.29
C THR A 129 6.58 -6.13 0.30
N ILE A 130 6.28 -5.11 -0.51
CA ILE A 130 5.23 -5.17 -1.55
C ILE A 130 5.56 -6.27 -2.55
N ASN A 131 6.79 -6.32 -3.08
CA ASN A 131 7.21 -7.32 -4.05
C ASN A 131 7.19 -8.73 -3.45
N ASN A 132 7.63 -8.89 -2.20
CA ASN A 132 7.54 -10.18 -1.51
C ASN A 132 6.09 -10.61 -1.32
N LEU A 133 5.17 -9.72 -0.96
CA LEU A 133 3.76 -10.06 -0.78
C LEU A 133 3.04 -10.34 -2.12
N ARG A 134 3.46 -9.69 -3.21
CA ARG A 134 2.93 -9.88 -4.57
C ARG A 134 3.42 -11.15 -5.25
N ASN A 135 4.56 -11.71 -4.83
CA ASN A 135 5.09 -12.96 -5.37
C ASN A 135 4.06 -14.10 -5.23
N GLU A 136 3.90 -14.90 -6.28
CA GLU A 136 2.96 -16.03 -6.37
C GLU A 136 2.97 -16.93 -5.12
N LYS A 137 4.16 -17.26 -4.61
CA LYS A 137 4.28 -18.14 -3.43
C LYS A 137 3.62 -17.54 -2.19
N ASN A 138 3.83 -16.25 -1.94
CA ASN A 138 3.27 -15.59 -0.76
C ASN A 138 1.80 -15.23 -0.98
N ARG A 139 1.42 -14.89 -2.20
CA ARG A 139 0.02 -14.70 -2.60
C ARG A 139 -0.81 -15.97 -2.36
N GLY A 140 -0.26 -17.14 -2.70
CA GLY A 140 -0.87 -18.44 -2.38
C GLY A 140 -1.09 -18.61 -0.88
N LYS A 141 -0.07 -18.37 -0.06
CA LYS A 141 -0.18 -18.42 1.41
C LYS A 141 -1.25 -17.47 1.97
N ILE A 142 -1.36 -16.24 1.42
CA ILE A 142 -2.40 -15.30 1.84
C ILE A 142 -3.78 -15.88 1.53
N LYS A 143 -3.97 -16.43 0.33
CA LYS A 143 -5.22 -17.09 -0.07
C LYS A 143 -5.55 -18.27 0.86
N ASP A 144 -4.56 -19.07 1.23
CA ASP A 144 -4.75 -20.20 2.15
C ASP A 144 -5.16 -19.74 3.56
N ILE A 145 -4.50 -18.70 4.10
CA ILE A 145 -4.85 -18.11 5.40
C ILE A 145 -6.29 -17.58 5.38
N VAL A 146 -6.67 -16.89 4.29
CA VAL A 146 -8.03 -16.37 4.15
C VAL A 146 -9.03 -17.51 3.99
N LYS A 147 -8.71 -18.56 3.23
CA LYS A 147 -9.57 -19.74 3.07
C LYS A 147 -9.85 -20.42 4.41
N ILE A 148 -8.82 -20.64 5.25
CA ILE A 148 -9.00 -21.22 6.59
C ILE A 148 -9.92 -20.36 7.46
N LYS A 149 -9.76 -19.03 7.43
CA LYS A 149 -10.65 -18.12 8.16
C LYS A 149 -12.06 -18.11 7.59
N LEU A 150 -12.19 -18.19 6.27
CA LEU A 150 -13.46 -18.23 5.57
C LEU A 150 -14.24 -19.49 5.95
N ASP A 151 -13.61 -20.66 5.91
CA ASP A 151 -14.26 -21.93 6.25
C ASP A 151 -14.79 -21.92 7.70
N LYS A 152 -14.07 -21.25 8.62
CA LYS A 152 -14.54 -21.01 9.99
C LYS A 152 -15.75 -20.08 10.08
N VAL A 153 -15.83 -19.07 9.21
CA VAL A 153 -16.99 -18.16 9.16
C VAL A 153 -18.19 -18.85 8.51
N LEU A 154 -17.95 -19.66 7.47
CA LEU A 154 -19.00 -20.36 6.73
C LEU A 154 -19.63 -21.53 7.51
N SER A 155 -18.91 -22.09 8.47
CA SER A 155 -19.41 -23.12 9.40
C SER A 155 -20.26 -22.56 10.54
N VAL A 156 -20.45 -21.25 10.62
CA VAL A 156 -21.32 -20.63 11.63
C VAL A 156 -22.79 -20.85 11.27
N ASN A 157 -23.59 -21.24 12.26
CA ASN A 157 -25.03 -21.42 12.13
C ASN A 157 -25.75 -20.11 11.77
N GLY A 158 -26.80 -20.19 10.92
CA GLY A 158 -27.61 -19.05 10.48
C GLY A 158 -28.17 -18.17 11.60
N ASN A 159 -28.48 -18.75 12.76
CA ASN A 159 -28.94 -18.01 13.94
C ASN A 159 -27.88 -17.10 14.55
N ASN A 160 -26.60 -17.49 14.52
CA ASN A 160 -25.52 -16.65 15.04
C ASN A 160 -25.27 -15.44 14.11
N ILE A 161 -25.61 -15.58 12.83
CA ILE A 161 -25.41 -14.53 11.82
C ILE A 161 -26.47 -13.46 11.95
N THR A 162 -27.75 -13.85 11.98
CA THR A 162 -28.87 -12.91 12.15
C THR A 162 -28.81 -12.17 13.49
N ASN A 163 -28.20 -12.77 14.51
CA ASN A 163 -27.97 -12.13 15.80
C ASN A 163 -26.74 -11.22 15.87
N SER A 164 -25.83 -11.28 14.89
CA SER A 164 -24.59 -10.50 14.91
C SER A 164 -24.83 -8.99 14.79
N TYR A 165 -23.97 -8.20 15.44
CA TYR A 165 -24.03 -6.74 15.38
C TYR A 165 -23.91 -6.20 13.94
N ILE A 166 -23.04 -6.83 13.13
CA ILE A 166 -22.81 -6.46 11.74
C ILE A 166 -24.08 -6.69 10.91
N TYR A 167 -24.72 -7.86 11.06
CA TYR A 167 -25.96 -8.16 10.34
C TYR A 167 -27.07 -7.17 10.69
N LYS A 168 -27.25 -6.82 11.96
CA LYS A 168 -28.25 -5.84 12.40
C LYS A 168 -28.03 -4.47 11.75
N GLN A 169 -26.78 -4.02 11.62
CA GLN A 169 -26.47 -2.78 10.91
C GLN A 169 -26.76 -2.87 9.41
N ILE A 170 -26.38 -3.97 8.76
CA ILE A 170 -26.67 -4.20 7.34
C ILE A 170 -28.18 -4.22 7.11
N LYS A 171 -28.95 -4.94 7.93
CA LYS A 171 -30.42 -4.99 7.87
C LYS A 171 -31.02 -3.60 7.98
N ALA A 172 -30.60 -2.80 8.97
CA ALA A 172 -31.09 -1.44 9.14
C ALA A 172 -30.76 -0.54 7.92
N GLY A 173 -29.54 -0.65 7.39
CA GLY A 173 -29.11 0.07 6.19
C GLY A 173 -29.93 -0.33 4.95
N LEU A 174 -30.17 -1.62 4.75
CA LEU A 174 -31.00 -2.14 3.65
C LEU A 174 -32.45 -1.65 3.75
N ILE A 175 -33.06 -1.71 4.94
CA ILE A 175 -34.42 -1.21 5.17
C ILE A 175 -34.49 0.27 4.83
N ASN A 176 -33.54 1.07 5.33
CA ASN A 176 -33.53 2.51 5.07
C ASN A 176 -33.33 2.83 3.58
N ASN A 177 -32.38 2.18 2.92
CA ASN A 177 -32.10 2.41 1.51
C ASN A 177 -33.26 1.97 0.62
N ALA A 178 -33.85 0.80 0.89
CA ALA A 178 -35.02 0.32 0.15
C ALA A 178 -36.23 1.24 0.36
N ASN A 179 -36.48 1.71 1.59
CA ASN A 179 -37.53 2.68 1.87
C ASN A 179 -37.29 4.03 1.18
N LYS A 180 -36.04 4.49 1.11
CA LYS A 180 -35.67 5.71 0.39
C LYS A 180 -35.89 5.54 -1.12
N TYR A 181 -35.54 4.38 -1.67
CA TYR A 181 -35.77 4.06 -3.08
C TYR A 181 -37.27 3.98 -3.41
N LEU A 182 -38.09 3.33 -2.60
CA LEU A 182 -39.56 3.31 -2.79
C LEU A 182 -40.21 4.71 -2.72
N LYS A 183 -39.51 5.70 -2.17
CA LYS A 183 -39.95 7.10 -2.11
C LYS A 183 -39.34 7.97 -3.20
N SER A 184 -38.46 7.44 -4.04
CA SER A 184 -37.77 8.22 -5.07
C SER A 184 -38.60 8.34 -6.35
N ASP A 185 -38.35 9.41 -7.09
CA ASP A 185 -38.87 9.57 -8.45
C ASP A 185 -38.31 8.51 -9.40
N ASP A 186 -37.12 7.98 -9.11
CA ASP A 186 -36.49 6.92 -9.90
C ASP A 186 -37.30 5.61 -9.84
N PHE A 187 -37.80 5.22 -8.65
CA PHE A 187 -38.70 4.07 -8.55
C PHE A 187 -39.99 4.31 -9.33
N LYS A 188 -40.57 5.52 -9.21
CA LYS A 188 -41.78 5.91 -9.96
C LYS A 188 -41.56 5.80 -11.46
N TYR A 189 -40.43 6.29 -11.94
CA TYR A 189 -40.01 6.22 -13.35
C TYR A 189 -39.83 4.78 -13.82
N ASN A 190 -39.14 3.93 -13.05
CA ASN A 190 -38.91 2.53 -13.41
C ASN A 190 -40.22 1.73 -13.47
N VAL A 191 -41.15 1.96 -12.54
CA VAL A 191 -42.49 1.35 -12.58
C VAL A 191 -43.27 1.83 -13.81
N LYS A 192 -43.22 3.13 -14.12
CA LYS A 192 -43.85 3.70 -15.32
C LYS A 192 -43.33 3.02 -16.59
N ASN A 193 -42.01 2.89 -16.73
CA ASN A 193 -41.40 2.24 -17.88
C ASN A 193 -41.80 0.76 -17.99
N LEU A 194 -41.78 0.00 -16.89
CA LEU A 194 -42.23 -1.39 -16.88
C LEU A 194 -43.68 -1.55 -17.34
N ILE A 195 -44.57 -0.64 -16.94
CA ILE A 195 -45.97 -0.67 -17.38
C ILE A 195 -46.05 -0.35 -18.87
N LEU A 196 -45.33 0.67 -19.36
CA LEU A 196 -45.30 1.05 -20.77
C LEU A 196 -44.72 -0.06 -21.67
N GLU A 197 -43.67 -0.75 -21.22
CA GLU A 197 -43.11 -1.91 -21.93
C GLU A 197 -44.12 -3.05 -22.02
N ASN A 198 -44.77 -3.40 -20.90
CA ASN A 198 -45.79 -4.44 -20.91
C ASN A 198 -46.99 -4.09 -21.81
N ILE A 199 -47.43 -2.82 -21.83
CA ILE A 199 -48.51 -2.38 -22.73
C ILE A 199 -48.10 -2.56 -24.20
N LYS A 200 -46.88 -2.17 -24.58
CA LYS A 200 -46.37 -2.34 -25.95
C LYS A 200 -46.22 -3.81 -26.37
N ASP A 201 -45.80 -4.66 -25.43
CA ASP A 201 -45.72 -6.10 -25.68
C ASP A 201 -47.12 -6.70 -25.90
N GLU A 202 -48.13 -6.19 -25.19
CA GLU A 202 -49.52 -6.64 -25.33
C GLU A 202 -50.27 -6.03 -26.53
N GLU A 203 -49.87 -4.87 -27.06
CA GLU A 203 -50.39 -4.31 -28.33
C GLU A 203 -50.17 -5.25 -29.53
N ASN A 204 -49.19 -6.17 -29.44
CA ASN A 204 -48.87 -7.16 -30.48
C ASN A 204 -49.42 -8.57 -30.18
N SER A 205 -50.27 -8.71 -29.17
CA SER A 205 -50.75 -9.99 -28.64
C SER A 205 -52.26 -10.19 -28.93
N ASN A 206 -52.64 -11.36 -29.45
CA ASN A 206 -54.05 -11.76 -29.67
C ASN A 206 -54.74 -12.26 -28.37
N LYS A 207 -54.52 -11.59 -27.23
CA LYS A 207 -55.16 -11.95 -25.96
C LYS A 207 -56.53 -11.27 -25.86
N LYS A 208 -57.49 -11.96 -25.25
CA LYS A 208 -58.83 -11.42 -24.95
C LYS A 208 -58.86 -10.80 -23.56
N ILE A 209 -59.82 -9.91 -23.28
CA ILE A 209 -60.00 -9.38 -21.92
C ILE A 209 -60.17 -10.51 -20.90
N SER A 210 -60.87 -11.58 -21.28
CA SER A 210 -61.09 -12.76 -20.45
C SER A 210 -59.81 -13.43 -19.96
N ASP A 211 -58.68 -13.26 -20.66
CA ASP A 211 -57.40 -13.87 -20.29
C ASP A 211 -56.66 -13.10 -19.20
N ILE A 212 -56.99 -11.82 -19.03
CA ILE A 212 -56.39 -10.93 -18.01
C ILE A 212 -57.24 -10.90 -16.74
N ILE A 213 -58.57 -10.92 -16.89
CA ILE A 213 -59.48 -10.83 -15.74
C ILE A 213 -59.58 -12.19 -15.03
N PRO A 214 -59.40 -12.27 -13.71
CA PRO A 214 -59.58 -13.52 -12.98
C PRO A 214 -60.97 -14.13 -13.19
N ASN A 215 -61.04 -15.42 -13.53
CA ASN A 215 -62.30 -16.14 -13.86
C ASN A 215 -63.42 -16.00 -12.80
N ASN A 216 -63.06 -15.84 -11.52
CA ASN A 216 -64.04 -15.67 -10.44
C ASN A 216 -64.67 -14.27 -10.41
N PHE A 217 -64.01 -13.26 -10.97
CA PHE A 217 -64.54 -11.90 -11.01
C PHE A 217 -65.73 -11.78 -11.94
N THR A 218 -65.64 -12.37 -13.14
CA THR A 218 -66.72 -12.34 -14.15
C THR A 218 -67.97 -13.05 -13.65
N SER A 219 -67.79 -14.21 -12.99
CA SER A 219 -68.87 -14.97 -12.36
C SER A 219 -69.56 -14.15 -11.26
N ASN A 220 -68.78 -13.48 -10.40
CA ASN A 220 -69.32 -12.63 -9.34
C ASN A 220 -70.04 -11.39 -9.89
N LEU A 221 -69.57 -10.80 -10.99
CA LEU A 221 -70.25 -9.69 -11.66
C LEU A 221 -71.63 -10.11 -12.18
N LYS A 222 -71.74 -11.25 -12.87
CA LYS A 222 -73.03 -11.74 -13.37
C LYS A 222 -74.03 -12.01 -12.25
N VAL A 223 -73.56 -12.55 -11.11
CA VAL A 223 -74.39 -12.73 -9.91
C VAL A 223 -74.82 -11.38 -9.33
N TYR A 224 -73.94 -10.38 -9.32
CA TYR A 224 -74.27 -9.03 -8.87
C TYR A 224 -75.35 -8.38 -9.77
N VAL A 225 -75.21 -8.49 -11.09
CA VAL A 225 -76.22 -8.01 -12.06
C VAL A 225 -77.57 -8.67 -11.81
N TYR A 226 -77.62 -9.99 -11.63
CA TYR A 226 -78.86 -10.70 -11.33
C TYR A 226 -79.51 -10.22 -10.01
N ARG A 227 -78.70 -9.99 -8.96
CA ARG A 227 -79.20 -9.43 -7.69
C ARG A 227 -79.71 -7.99 -7.80
N LYS A 228 -79.35 -7.27 -8.86
CA LYS A 228 -79.75 -5.88 -9.11
C LYS A 228 -80.82 -5.76 -10.21
N LYS A 229 -81.50 -6.85 -10.56
CA LYS A 229 -82.53 -6.88 -11.62
C LYS A 229 -83.62 -5.82 -11.46
N ASP A 230 -84.12 -5.60 -10.24
CA ASP A 230 -85.13 -4.57 -9.97
C ASP A 230 -84.59 -3.16 -10.21
N ASN A 231 -83.34 -2.91 -9.80
CA ASN A 231 -82.70 -1.62 -10.02
C ASN A 231 -82.48 -1.34 -11.50
N LEU A 232 -82.14 -2.37 -12.29
CA LEU A 232 -81.96 -2.24 -13.74
C LEU A 232 -83.28 -1.90 -14.44
N ALA A 233 -84.36 -2.60 -14.09
CA ALA A 233 -85.68 -2.32 -14.64
C ALA A 233 -86.18 -0.93 -14.25
N ASN A 234 -85.98 -0.52 -12.99
CA ASN A 234 -86.33 0.82 -12.54
C ASN A 234 -85.51 1.90 -13.24
N TYR A 235 -84.21 1.70 -13.46
CA TYR A 235 -83.37 2.62 -14.21
C TYR A 235 -83.87 2.81 -15.64
N ILE A 236 -84.19 1.72 -16.36
CA ILE A 236 -84.75 1.79 -17.71
C ILE A 236 -86.09 2.55 -17.68
N ASN A 237 -86.93 2.28 -16.69
CA ASN A 237 -88.21 2.94 -16.53
C ASN A 237 -88.07 4.46 -16.28
N GLU A 238 -87.12 4.86 -15.44
CA GLU A 238 -86.82 6.27 -15.18
C GLU A 238 -86.27 6.98 -16.43
N THR A 239 -85.33 6.35 -17.15
CA THR A 239 -84.80 6.88 -18.41
C THR A 239 -85.90 7.04 -19.46
N LEU A 240 -86.85 6.11 -19.57
CA LEU A 240 -87.99 6.24 -20.48
C LEU A 240 -88.89 7.45 -20.16
N LYS A 241 -88.92 7.90 -18.89
CA LYS A 241 -89.73 9.04 -18.43
C LYS A 241 -89.07 10.40 -18.67
N GLU A 242 -87.81 10.43 -19.07
CA GLU A 242 -87.13 11.69 -19.40
C GLU A 242 -87.82 12.38 -20.59
N GLU A 243 -87.99 13.71 -20.50
CA GLU A 243 -88.74 14.49 -21.50
C GLU A 243 -88.23 14.28 -22.93
N GLU A 244 -86.92 14.15 -23.10
CA GLU A 244 -86.27 13.88 -24.39
C GLU A 244 -86.71 12.53 -24.97
N ASN A 245 -86.72 11.47 -24.15
CA ASN A 245 -87.04 10.12 -24.58
C ASN A 245 -88.54 9.95 -24.84
N ILE A 246 -89.39 10.58 -24.03
CA ILE A 246 -90.83 10.68 -24.30
C ILE A 246 -91.08 11.39 -25.63
N SER A 247 -90.35 12.48 -25.90
CA SER A 247 -90.51 13.25 -27.15
C SER A 247 -90.05 12.44 -28.37
N LYS A 248 -88.94 11.71 -28.26
CA LYS A 248 -88.47 10.77 -29.29
C LYS A 248 -89.46 9.63 -29.53
N LEU A 249 -90.04 9.06 -28.47
CA LEU A 249 -91.05 8.02 -28.61
C LEU A 249 -92.29 8.54 -29.34
N LYS A 250 -92.75 9.75 -28.99
CA LYS A 250 -93.85 10.43 -29.68
C LYS A 250 -93.55 10.67 -31.16
N SER A 251 -92.34 11.10 -31.51
CA SER A 251 -91.97 11.31 -32.91
C SER A 251 -91.93 10.00 -33.71
N ILE A 252 -91.35 8.95 -33.14
CA ILE A 252 -91.30 7.62 -33.75
C ILE A 252 -92.73 7.09 -33.98
N LEU A 253 -93.59 7.17 -32.97
CA LEU A 253 -94.97 6.69 -33.09
C LEU A 253 -95.77 7.50 -34.12
N LYS A 254 -95.59 8.82 -34.15
CA LYS A 254 -96.22 9.69 -35.16
C LYS A 254 -95.76 9.33 -36.57
N GLU A 255 -94.48 9.04 -36.76
CA GLU A 255 -93.92 8.59 -38.04
C GLU A 255 -94.47 7.22 -38.46
N VAL A 256 -94.49 6.24 -37.54
CA VAL A 256 -95.06 4.91 -37.78
C VAL A 256 -96.54 4.98 -38.15
N ILE A 257 -97.32 5.82 -37.48
CA ILE A 257 -98.74 6.02 -37.79
C ILE A 257 -98.88 6.67 -39.18
N ASN A 258 -98.15 7.75 -39.46
CA ASN A 258 -98.24 8.45 -40.74
C ASN A 258 -97.83 7.58 -41.94
N ASN A 259 -96.84 6.69 -41.76
CA ASN A 259 -96.31 5.85 -42.84
C ASN A 259 -97.12 4.58 -43.08
N ASN A 260 -97.84 4.07 -42.07
CA ASN A 260 -98.52 2.77 -42.15
C ASN A 260 -100.06 2.87 -42.08
N VAL A 261 -100.61 4.05 -41.80
CA VAL A 261 -102.05 4.28 -41.67
C VAL A 261 -102.50 5.24 -42.77
N ASN A 262 -103.48 4.83 -43.59
CA ASN A 262 -104.03 5.68 -44.64
C ASN A 262 -104.60 6.99 -44.07
N ALA A 263 -104.56 8.07 -44.87
CA ALA A 263 -104.92 9.43 -44.45
C ALA A 263 -106.30 9.57 -43.78
N LEU A 264 -107.28 8.73 -44.15
CA LEU A 264 -108.60 8.70 -43.50
C LEU A 264 -108.54 8.11 -42.08
N MET A 265 -107.68 7.14 -41.83
CA MET A 265 -107.53 6.51 -40.50
C MET A 265 -106.61 7.32 -39.58
N SER A 266 -105.60 8.02 -40.11
CA SER A 266 -104.73 8.87 -39.27
C SER A 266 -105.48 10.05 -38.63
N MET A 267 -106.60 10.50 -39.22
CA MET A 267 -107.50 11.49 -38.63
C MET A 267 -108.19 11.01 -37.35
N PHE A 268 -108.34 9.69 -37.15
CA PHE A 268 -108.97 9.09 -35.97
C PHE A 268 -107.95 8.55 -34.96
N VAL A 269 -106.66 8.66 -35.26
CA VAL A 269 -105.57 8.10 -34.44
C VAL A 269 -104.78 9.24 -33.81
N ASP A 270 -105.00 9.47 -32.51
CA ASP A 270 -104.22 10.44 -31.74
C ASP A 270 -102.86 9.82 -31.33
N ALA A 271 -101.81 10.24 -32.03
CA ALA A 271 -100.44 9.82 -31.76
C ALA A 271 -100.00 10.13 -30.32
N ASN A 272 -100.49 11.20 -29.69
CA ASN A 272 -100.15 11.54 -28.31
C ASN A 272 -100.85 10.60 -27.32
N ALA A 273 -102.13 10.28 -27.55
CA ALA A 273 -102.87 9.34 -26.72
C ALA A 273 -102.27 7.92 -26.79
N ILE A 274 -101.85 7.48 -27.99
CA ILE A 274 -101.14 6.22 -28.16
C ILE A 274 -99.80 6.26 -27.43
N SER A 275 -99.01 7.30 -27.61
CA SER A 275 -97.70 7.43 -26.94
C SER A 275 -97.80 7.35 -25.42
N ASN A 276 -98.78 8.04 -24.81
CA ASN A 276 -98.99 8.00 -23.37
C ASN A 276 -99.43 6.60 -22.89
N LYS A 277 -100.31 5.91 -23.63
CA LYS A 277 -100.70 4.52 -23.32
C LYS A 277 -99.54 3.54 -23.51
N THR A 278 -98.70 3.76 -24.52
CA THR A 278 -97.50 2.97 -24.76
C THR A 278 -96.50 3.11 -23.62
N ILE A 279 -96.30 4.32 -23.09
CA ILE A 279 -95.44 4.54 -21.91
C ILE A 279 -95.96 3.72 -20.73
N ILE A 280 -97.24 3.89 -20.35
CA ILE A 280 -97.84 3.14 -19.22
C ILE A 280 -97.70 1.63 -19.41
N PHE A 281 -97.95 1.13 -20.64
CA PHE A 281 -97.76 -0.27 -20.97
C PHE A 281 -96.31 -0.73 -20.80
N LEU A 282 -95.33 0.07 -21.24
CA LEU A 282 -93.91 -0.23 -21.06
C LEU A 282 -93.52 -0.21 -19.59
N GLU A 283 -94.07 0.68 -18.76
CA GLU A 283 -93.83 0.68 -17.31
C GLU A 283 -94.31 -0.62 -16.68
N GLU A 284 -95.55 -1.03 -16.98
CA GLU A 284 -96.12 -2.29 -16.49
C GLU A 284 -95.35 -3.50 -17.01
N TYR A 285 -94.87 -3.45 -18.26
CA TYR A 285 -94.09 -4.51 -18.87
C TYR A 285 -92.72 -4.66 -18.19
N LEU A 286 -91.99 -3.56 -17.95
CA LEU A 286 -90.70 -3.55 -17.26
C LEU A 286 -90.76 -4.03 -15.81
N GLN A 287 -91.93 -3.92 -15.16
CA GLN A 287 -92.12 -4.43 -13.79
C GLN A 287 -92.39 -5.93 -13.72
N ARG A 288 -92.65 -6.61 -14.85
CA ARG A 288 -92.85 -8.07 -14.87
C ARG A 288 -91.57 -8.80 -14.55
N GLU A 289 -91.68 -9.85 -13.75
CA GLU A 289 -90.52 -10.65 -13.32
C GLU A 289 -89.77 -11.27 -14.51
N GLU A 290 -90.50 -11.77 -15.50
CA GLU A 290 -89.94 -12.32 -16.74
C GLU A 290 -89.11 -11.28 -17.49
N THR A 291 -89.62 -10.05 -17.64
CA THR A 291 -88.92 -8.95 -18.31
C THR A 291 -87.67 -8.52 -17.54
N LYS A 292 -87.71 -8.53 -16.20
CA LYS A 292 -86.53 -8.27 -15.37
C LYS A 292 -85.43 -9.32 -15.58
N GLU A 293 -85.81 -10.59 -15.72
CA GLU A 293 -84.87 -11.67 -16.00
C GLU A 293 -84.29 -11.58 -17.43
N GLU A 294 -85.11 -11.23 -18.41
CA GLU A 294 -84.65 -10.96 -19.79
C GLU A 294 -83.64 -9.81 -19.85
N ILE A 295 -83.87 -8.72 -19.12
CA ILE A 295 -82.94 -7.59 -19.00
C ILE A 295 -81.60 -8.06 -18.44
N VAL A 296 -81.61 -8.88 -17.38
CA VAL A 296 -80.37 -9.43 -16.80
C VAL A 296 -79.64 -10.32 -17.80
N LEU A 297 -80.35 -11.18 -18.53
CA LEU A 297 -79.74 -12.03 -19.56
C LEU A 297 -79.09 -11.19 -20.66
N LEU A 298 -79.73 -10.11 -21.08
CA LEU A 298 -79.18 -9.19 -22.07
C LEU A 298 -77.92 -8.48 -21.56
N VAL A 299 -77.93 -7.98 -20.32
CA VAL A 299 -76.74 -7.37 -19.70
C VAL A 299 -75.59 -8.38 -19.56
N ASN A 300 -75.88 -9.61 -19.12
CA ASN A 300 -74.87 -10.65 -18.99
C ASN A 300 -74.27 -11.06 -20.35
N LYS A 301 -75.08 -11.14 -21.41
CA LYS A 301 -74.58 -11.34 -22.79
C LYS A 301 -73.68 -10.19 -23.24
N SER A 302 -74.02 -8.94 -22.91
CA SER A 302 -73.16 -7.80 -23.20
C SER A 302 -71.83 -7.88 -22.45
N ILE A 303 -71.84 -8.32 -21.19
CA ILE A 303 -70.61 -8.58 -20.42
C ILE A 303 -69.75 -9.64 -21.12
N ASP A 304 -70.35 -10.74 -21.58
CA ASP A 304 -69.62 -11.79 -22.31
C ASP A 304 -69.00 -11.27 -23.60
N LYS A 305 -69.74 -10.45 -24.36
CA LYS A 305 -69.22 -9.86 -25.59
C LYS A 305 -68.05 -8.92 -25.33
N ILE A 306 -68.12 -8.11 -24.27
CA ILE A 306 -66.99 -7.26 -23.86
C ILE A 306 -65.78 -8.14 -23.50
N LEU A 307 -65.99 -9.20 -22.71
CA LEU A 307 -64.91 -10.09 -22.28
C LEU A 307 -64.22 -10.83 -23.44
N ASP A 308 -64.97 -11.13 -24.51
CA ASP A 308 -64.47 -11.81 -25.70
C ASP A 308 -63.75 -10.87 -26.69
N THR A 309 -63.73 -9.56 -26.42
CA THR A 309 -63.06 -8.57 -27.27
C THR A 309 -61.53 -8.69 -27.12
N ASP A 310 -60.81 -8.53 -28.23
CA ASP A 310 -59.35 -8.53 -28.24
C ASP A 310 -58.82 -7.28 -27.52
N LEU A 311 -57.82 -7.46 -26.66
CA LEU A 311 -57.24 -6.36 -25.89
C LEU A 311 -56.63 -5.29 -26.78
N LYS A 312 -56.06 -5.70 -27.91
CA LYS A 312 -55.52 -4.79 -28.91
C LYS A 312 -56.56 -3.78 -29.38
N ASP A 313 -57.77 -4.23 -29.68
CA ASP A 313 -58.86 -3.35 -30.13
C ASP A 313 -59.21 -2.30 -29.07
N ILE A 314 -59.13 -2.67 -27.80
CA ILE A 314 -59.44 -1.75 -26.70
C ILE A 314 -58.31 -0.74 -26.52
N ILE A 315 -57.06 -1.19 -26.57
CA ILE A 315 -55.88 -0.33 -26.42
C ILE A 315 -55.77 0.66 -27.59
N GLU A 316 -56.04 0.23 -28.83
CA GLU A 316 -56.04 1.10 -30.01
C GLU A 316 -57.15 2.16 -30.00
N ASN A 317 -58.30 1.86 -29.38
CA ASN A 317 -59.43 2.79 -29.30
C ASN A 317 -59.32 3.80 -28.13
N ILE A 318 -58.28 3.71 -27.29
CA ILE A 318 -58.01 4.71 -26.25
C ILE A 318 -57.17 5.85 -26.84
N PRO A 319 -57.60 7.12 -26.73
CA PRO A 319 -56.80 8.26 -27.15
C PRO A 319 -55.42 8.27 -26.48
N GLU A 320 -54.35 8.56 -27.25
CA GLU A 320 -52.96 8.55 -26.75
C GLU A 320 -52.75 9.44 -25.50
N ASN A 321 -53.39 10.61 -25.46
CA ASN A 321 -53.35 11.49 -24.30
C ASN A 321 -53.98 10.87 -23.04
N ASN A 322 -54.93 9.94 -23.19
CA ASN A 322 -55.54 9.24 -22.07
C ASN A 322 -54.72 8.02 -21.65
N LYS A 323 -53.96 7.38 -22.56
CA LYS A 323 -53.06 6.26 -22.21
C LYS A 323 -52.04 6.68 -21.17
N ASP A 324 -51.37 7.81 -21.39
CA ASP A 324 -50.38 8.35 -20.44
C ASP A 324 -50.99 8.68 -19.08
N VAL A 325 -52.21 9.26 -19.07
CA VAL A 325 -52.93 9.58 -17.82
C VAL A 325 -53.26 8.32 -17.03
N ILE A 326 -53.75 7.26 -17.69
CA ILE A 326 -54.05 5.97 -17.04
C ILE A 326 -52.78 5.34 -16.46
N VAL A 327 -51.67 5.39 -17.20
CA VAL A 327 -50.38 4.88 -16.73
C VAL A 327 -49.93 5.67 -15.49
N ASP A 328 -49.99 7.00 -15.52
CA ASP A 328 -49.57 7.83 -14.40
C ASP A 328 -50.45 7.63 -13.15
N GLU A 329 -51.76 7.50 -13.30
CA GLU A 329 -52.67 7.16 -12.19
C GLU A 329 -52.37 5.77 -11.62
N THR A 330 -52.13 4.77 -12.48
CA THR A 330 -51.77 3.41 -12.06
C THR A 330 -50.46 3.39 -11.30
N VAL A 331 -49.43 4.08 -11.80
CA VAL A 331 -48.14 4.25 -11.14
C VAL A 331 -48.32 4.91 -9.77
N ASN A 332 -49.15 5.94 -9.67
CA ASN A 332 -49.42 6.62 -8.39
C ASN A 332 -50.09 5.67 -7.38
N ILE A 333 -51.07 4.87 -7.79
CA ILE A 333 -51.73 3.88 -6.91
C ILE A 333 -50.72 2.82 -6.42
N LEU A 334 -49.90 2.28 -7.34
CA LEU A 334 -48.88 1.30 -7.01
C LEU A 334 -47.82 1.88 -6.06
N PHE A 335 -47.40 3.12 -6.30
CA PHE A 335 -46.43 3.83 -5.48
C PHE A 335 -46.94 4.05 -4.06
N GLN A 336 -48.18 4.51 -3.89
CA GLN A 336 -48.81 4.68 -2.57
C GLN A 336 -48.96 3.35 -1.82
N LYS A 337 -49.36 2.28 -2.52
CA LYS A 337 -49.45 0.93 -1.93
C LYS A 337 -48.08 0.37 -1.56
N ALA A 338 -47.06 0.56 -2.39
CA ALA A 338 -45.70 0.09 -2.12
C ALA A 338 -45.12 0.72 -0.84
N GLN A 339 -45.43 2.00 -0.58
CA GLN A 339 -44.95 2.71 0.61
C GLN A 339 -45.63 2.29 1.91
N THR A 340 -46.89 1.85 1.86
CA THR A 340 -47.72 1.55 3.03
C THR A 340 -47.79 0.06 3.37
N SER A 341 -47.51 -0.81 2.41
CA SER A 341 -47.72 -2.27 2.50
C SER A 341 -46.71 -3.05 3.35
N GLY A 342 -45.64 -2.41 3.83
CA GLY A 342 -44.58 -3.07 4.59
C GLY A 342 -43.87 -4.20 3.82
N ILE A 343 -43.93 -4.19 2.49
CA ILE A 343 -43.39 -5.25 1.62
C ILE A 343 -41.91 -5.51 1.91
N ILE A 344 -41.11 -4.45 2.13
CA ILE A 344 -39.67 -4.59 2.46
C ILE A 344 -39.46 -5.42 3.71
N LEU A 345 -40.24 -5.18 4.78
CA LEU A 345 -40.10 -5.94 6.02
C LEU A 345 -40.45 -7.41 5.81
N LYS A 346 -41.55 -7.69 5.10
CA LYS A 346 -41.96 -9.07 4.79
C LYS A 346 -40.93 -9.82 3.95
N ILE A 347 -40.32 -9.16 2.96
CA ILE A 347 -39.24 -9.73 2.14
C ILE A 347 -38.04 -10.06 3.03
N ILE A 348 -37.63 -9.12 3.89
CA ILE A 348 -36.48 -9.32 4.79
C ILE A 348 -36.75 -10.43 5.79
N GLU A 349 -37.93 -10.49 6.40
CA GLU A 349 -38.33 -11.58 7.30
C GLU A 349 -38.31 -12.93 6.58
N LYS A 350 -38.78 -13.00 5.34
CA LYS A 350 -38.74 -14.25 4.56
C LYS A 350 -37.30 -14.70 4.29
N ILE A 351 -36.41 -13.74 4.00
CA ILE A 351 -34.97 -14.00 3.82
C ILE A 351 -34.35 -14.45 5.15
N GLU A 352 -34.67 -13.79 6.27
CA GLU A 352 -34.18 -14.15 7.60
C GLU A 352 -34.58 -15.56 8.01
N ASN A 353 -35.85 -15.93 7.83
CA ASN A 353 -36.33 -17.28 8.15
C ASN A 353 -35.57 -18.33 7.33
N ASN A 354 -35.37 -18.08 6.04
CA ASN A 354 -34.59 -18.97 5.17
C ASN A 354 -33.11 -19.09 5.62
N ILE A 355 -32.53 -18.05 6.21
CA ILE A 355 -31.17 -18.07 6.76
C ILE A 355 -31.13 -18.82 8.10
N GLN A 356 -32.11 -18.59 8.97
CA GLN A 356 -32.19 -19.17 10.31
C GLN A 356 -32.47 -20.68 10.31
N GLU A 357 -33.24 -21.16 9.33
CA GLU A 357 -33.53 -22.60 9.12
C GLU A 357 -32.30 -23.42 8.67
N LYS A 358 -31.12 -22.80 8.51
CA LYS A 358 -29.93 -23.44 7.95
C LYS A 358 -28.81 -23.61 8.97
N ASP A 359 -28.29 -24.83 9.02
CA ASP A 359 -27.23 -25.23 9.95
C ASP A 359 -25.88 -24.60 9.60
N SER A 360 -25.64 -24.25 8.33
CA SER A 360 -24.43 -23.53 7.90
C SER A 360 -24.69 -22.54 6.76
N LEU A 361 -23.80 -21.54 6.61
CA LEU A 361 -23.80 -20.66 5.44
C LEU A 361 -23.46 -21.40 4.15
N ASN A 362 -22.71 -22.51 4.24
CA ASN A 362 -22.40 -23.34 3.07
C ASN A 362 -23.68 -23.84 2.40
N ASP A 363 -24.68 -24.25 3.18
CA ASP A 363 -25.96 -24.75 2.66
C ASP A 363 -26.75 -23.66 1.90
N ILE A 364 -26.57 -22.39 2.28
CA ILE A 364 -27.16 -21.24 1.60
C ILE A 364 -26.40 -20.94 0.31
N ILE A 365 -25.07 -20.95 0.38
CA ILE A 365 -24.18 -20.64 -0.74
C ILE A 365 -24.30 -21.67 -1.86
N GLU A 366 -24.40 -22.96 -1.53
CA GLU A 366 -24.60 -24.03 -2.51
C GLU A 366 -25.89 -23.82 -3.33
N LYS A 367 -26.96 -23.35 -2.68
CA LYS A 367 -28.23 -23.06 -3.38
C LYS A 367 -28.16 -21.85 -4.30
N ILE A 368 -27.33 -20.86 -3.98
CA ILE A 368 -27.17 -19.64 -4.79
C ILE A 368 -26.11 -19.84 -5.90
N ASN A 369 -25.47 -21.02 -5.96
CA ASN A 369 -24.45 -21.38 -6.94
C ASN A 369 -23.27 -20.38 -7.01
N ILE A 370 -22.94 -19.76 -5.88
CA ILE A 370 -21.79 -18.86 -5.75
C ILE A 370 -20.62 -19.65 -5.20
N ASN A 371 -19.43 -19.53 -5.80
CA ASN A 371 -18.20 -20.08 -5.23
C ASN A 371 -17.48 -18.99 -4.40
N PRO A 372 -17.56 -19.02 -3.04
CA PRO A 372 -17.02 -17.97 -2.19
C PRO A 372 -15.50 -17.87 -2.30
N CYS A 373 -14.83 -19.01 -2.43
CA CYS A 373 -13.37 -19.07 -2.59
C CYS A 373 -12.94 -18.35 -3.87
N LYS A 374 -13.64 -18.56 -4.99
CA LYS A 374 -13.33 -17.88 -6.26
C LYS A 374 -13.54 -16.37 -6.16
N PHE A 375 -14.65 -15.94 -5.56
CA PHE A 375 -14.97 -14.53 -5.37
C PHE A 375 -13.93 -13.84 -4.47
N ILE A 376 -13.60 -14.43 -3.32
CA ILE A 376 -12.65 -13.87 -2.37
C ILE A 376 -11.24 -13.85 -2.92
N ASN A 377 -10.82 -14.89 -3.64
CA ASN A 377 -9.53 -14.89 -4.32
C ASN A 377 -9.41 -13.72 -5.30
N SER A 378 -10.47 -13.40 -6.04
CA SER A 378 -10.48 -12.25 -6.94
C SER A 378 -10.38 -10.90 -6.20
N ILE A 379 -11.00 -10.79 -5.01
CA ILE A 379 -10.91 -9.58 -4.17
C ILE A 379 -9.51 -9.43 -3.59
N ILE A 380 -8.93 -10.52 -3.06
CA ILE A 380 -7.54 -10.54 -2.57
C ILE A 380 -6.61 -10.10 -3.69
N ASP A 381 -6.84 -10.62 -4.91
CA ASP A 381 -6.00 -10.31 -6.05
C ASP A 381 -6.08 -8.84 -6.46
N LYS A 382 -7.29 -8.26 -6.47
CA LYS A 382 -7.48 -6.83 -6.70
C LYS A 382 -6.88 -5.99 -5.58
N PHE A 383 -7.05 -6.40 -4.33
CA PHE A 383 -6.55 -5.66 -3.16
C PHE A 383 -5.02 -5.59 -3.13
N ILE A 384 -4.32 -6.73 -3.28
CA ILE A 384 -2.85 -6.78 -3.29
C ILE A 384 -2.24 -5.92 -4.41
N ASN A 385 -2.98 -5.77 -5.52
CA ASN A 385 -2.56 -4.97 -6.67
C ASN A 385 -3.06 -3.51 -6.61
N SER A 386 -3.76 -3.11 -5.55
CA SER A 386 -4.32 -1.76 -5.42
C SER A 386 -3.31 -0.77 -4.83
N GLU A 387 -3.45 0.51 -5.18
CA GLU A 387 -2.70 1.62 -4.56
C GLU A 387 -2.94 1.70 -3.05
N ASN A 388 -4.17 1.40 -2.60
CA ASN A 388 -4.52 1.40 -1.19
C ASN A 388 -3.69 0.38 -0.38
N PHE A 389 -3.40 -0.78 -0.97
CA PHE A 389 -2.53 -1.77 -0.33
C PHE A 389 -1.09 -1.25 -0.19
N GLU A 390 -0.55 -0.62 -1.24
CA GLU A 390 0.79 -0.02 -1.18
C GLU A 390 0.86 1.07 -0.09
N MET A 391 -0.17 1.92 -0.01
CA MET A 391 -0.29 2.94 1.02
C MET A 391 -0.33 2.34 2.44
N ILE A 392 -1.10 1.27 2.67
CA ILE A 392 -1.15 0.56 3.96
C ILE A 392 0.23 0.01 4.32
N ILE A 393 0.92 -0.65 3.39
CA ILE A 393 2.24 -1.22 3.64
C ILE A 393 3.27 -0.12 3.94
N ASN A 394 3.28 0.96 3.17
CA ASN A 394 4.19 2.08 3.40
C ASN A 394 3.95 2.75 4.75
N ASN A 395 2.69 2.94 5.15
CA ASN A 395 2.35 3.49 6.47
C ASN A 395 2.79 2.57 7.62
N LEU A 396 2.61 1.26 7.47
CA LEU A 396 3.09 0.28 8.44
C LEU A 396 4.61 0.32 8.56
N ILE A 397 5.33 0.36 7.44
CA ILE A 397 6.79 0.41 7.42
C ILE A 397 7.32 1.69 8.04
N ASN A 398 6.68 2.83 7.75
CA ASN A 398 7.02 4.11 8.37
C ASN A 398 6.90 4.03 9.89
N SER A 399 5.77 3.53 10.40
CA SER A 399 5.53 3.36 11.84
C SER A 399 6.54 2.41 12.48
N VAL A 400 6.82 1.27 11.84
CA VAL A 400 7.81 0.29 12.33
C VAL A 400 9.20 0.89 12.41
N ILE A 401 9.65 1.59 11.36
CA ILE A 401 10.98 2.22 11.33
C ILE A 401 11.07 3.31 12.39
N GLU A 402 10.05 4.16 12.52
CA GLU A 402 10.05 5.23 13.52
C GLU A 402 10.09 4.70 14.95
N ASN A 403 9.30 3.68 15.24
CA ASN A 403 9.32 3.03 16.56
C ASN A 403 10.66 2.35 16.82
N PHE A 404 11.21 1.64 15.83
CA PHE A 404 12.51 0.96 15.96
C PHE A 404 13.64 1.95 16.20
N MET A 405 13.67 3.06 15.47
CA MET A 405 14.70 4.10 15.60
C MET A 405 14.66 4.80 16.96
N LYS A 406 13.46 5.01 17.51
CA LYS A 406 13.25 5.64 18.83
C LYS A 406 13.44 4.70 20.02
N THR A 407 13.56 3.39 19.78
CA THR A 407 13.76 2.43 20.88
C THR A 407 15.21 2.50 21.38
N PRO A 408 15.45 2.58 22.72
CA PRO A 408 16.79 2.49 23.28
C PRO A 408 17.51 1.21 22.85
N ILE A 409 18.80 1.30 22.52
CA ILE A 409 19.57 0.15 22.02
C ILE A 409 19.62 -0.98 23.07
N CYS A 410 19.70 -0.65 24.36
CA CYS A 410 19.67 -1.63 25.43
C CYS A 410 18.36 -2.43 25.52
N GLU A 411 17.23 -1.87 25.09
CA GLU A 411 15.96 -2.59 25.06
C GLU A 411 15.88 -3.53 23.86
N LEU A 412 16.40 -3.11 22.70
CA LEU A 412 16.45 -3.92 21.47
C LEU A 412 17.36 -5.15 21.61
N THR A 413 18.39 -5.04 22.44
CA THR A 413 19.42 -6.08 22.62
C THR A 413 19.19 -6.97 23.85
N ARG A 414 18.17 -6.65 24.66
CA ARG A 414 17.90 -7.32 25.93
C ARG A 414 17.64 -8.81 25.74
N GLY A 415 18.39 -9.64 26.46
CA GLY A 415 18.24 -11.10 26.44
C GLY A 415 18.93 -11.81 25.27
N ASN A 416 19.65 -11.08 24.40
CA ASN A 416 20.48 -11.64 23.34
C ASN A 416 21.83 -10.91 23.19
N GLU A 417 22.34 -10.36 24.29
CA GLU A 417 23.56 -9.53 24.31
C GLU A 417 24.77 -10.31 23.81
N GLU A 418 24.95 -11.55 24.27
CA GLU A 418 26.08 -12.40 23.88
C GLU A 418 25.98 -12.86 22.41
N GLY A 419 24.76 -13.11 21.92
CA GLY A 419 24.51 -13.44 20.51
C GLY A 419 24.88 -12.27 19.60
N ILE A 420 24.52 -11.04 20.00
CA ILE A 420 24.88 -9.82 19.27
C ILE A 420 26.39 -9.60 19.30
N LEU A 421 27.03 -9.72 20.47
CA LEU A 421 28.49 -9.59 20.60
C LEU A 421 29.26 -10.53 19.68
N ASN A 422 28.86 -11.80 19.64
CA ASN A 422 29.51 -12.81 18.80
C ASN A 422 29.22 -12.57 17.31
N THR A 423 27.99 -12.21 16.96
CA THR A 423 27.61 -11.90 15.57
C THR A 423 28.37 -10.67 15.07
N SER A 424 28.44 -9.60 15.86
CA SER A 424 29.21 -8.40 15.53
C SER A 424 30.70 -8.69 15.40
N TYR A 425 31.28 -9.50 16.29
CA TYR A 425 32.67 -9.93 16.18
C TYR A 425 32.92 -10.68 14.86
N ASN A 426 32.09 -11.67 14.54
CA ASN A 426 32.24 -12.45 13.32
C ASN A 426 32.09 -11.57 12.06
N MET A 427 31.14 -10.63 12.06
CA MET A 427 30.94 -9.70 10.96
C MET A 427 32.18 -8.82 10.76
N VAL A 428 32.64 -8.13 11.81
CA VAL A 428 33.83 -7.27 11.73
C VAL A 428 35.08 -8.07 11.39
N LYS A 429 35.25 -9.28 11.96
CA LYS A 429 36.37 -10.18 11.63
C LYS A 429 36.37 -10.57 10.15
N SER A 430 35.21 -10.88 9.57
CA SER A 430 35.14 -11.25 8.15
C SER A 430 35.50 -10.08 7.23
N VAL A 431 35.09 -8.85 7.58
CA VAL A 431 35.50 -7.63 6.87
C VAL A 431 37.00 -7.39 7.03
N TYR A 432 37.53 -7.54 8.25
CA TYR A 432 38.96 -7.39 8.55
C TYR A 432 39.82 -8.37 7.75
N ASN A 433 39.46 -9.66 7.76
CA ASN A 433 40.17 -10.68 6.99
C ASN A 433 40.15 -10.37 5.49
N ARG A 434 38.99 -9.99 4.94
CA ARG A 434 38.88 -9.59 3.53
C ARG A 434 39.75 -8.38 3.20
N PHE A 435 39.85 -7.40 4.09
CA PHE A 435 40.73 -6.26 3.91
C PHE A 435 42.20 -6.69 3.88
N ILE A 436 42.63 -7.52 4.84
CA ILE A 436 44.02 -7.99 4.88
C ILE A 436 44.37 -8.80 3.62
N GLU A 437 43.51 -9.73 3.22
CA GLU A 437 43.75 -10.62 2.10
C GLU A 437 43.77 -9.91 0.75
N ASN A 438 42.96 -8.86 0.57
CA ASN A 438 42.73 -8.28 -0.77
C ASN A 438 43.23 -6.84 -0.96
N GLN A 439 43.44 -6.09 0.12
CA GLN A 439 43.63 -4.62 0.03
C GLN A 439 44.77 -4.10 0.89
N ALA A 440 45.17 -4.80 1.96
CA ALA A 440 46.16 -4.27 2.89
C ALA A 440 47.52 -4.04 2.23
N GLU A 441 48.00 -4.96 1.38
CA GLU A 441 49.29 -4.81 0.70
C GLU A 441 49.32 -3.58 -0.22
N GLU A 442 48.25 -3.36 -1.01
CA GLU A 442 48.10 -2.20 -1.89
C GLU A 442 48.01 -0.89 -1.09
N VAL A 443 47.24 -0.87 0.00
CA VAL A 443 47.15 0.32 0.87
C VAL A 443 48.49 0.63 1.53
N ILE A 444 49.24 -0.37 1.96
CA ILE A 444 50.54 -0.18 2.61
C ILE A 444 51.62 0.21 1.60
N SER A 445 51.58 -0.29 0.36
CA SER A 445 52.54 0.12 -0.67
C SER A 445 52.32 1.56 -1.15
N ILE A 446 51.09 2.07 -1.08
CA ILE A 446 50.79 3.50 -1.30
C ILE A 446 51.40 4.37 -0.20
N LEU A 447 51.56 3.84 1.01
CA LEU A 447 52.26 4.54 2.09
C LEU A 447 53.77 4.41 1.87
N ASP A 448 54.40 5.47 1.35
CA ASP A 448 55.86 5.53 1.23
C ASP A 448 56.50 5.70 2.62
N ILE A 449 56.67 4.57 3.33
CA ILE A 449 57.27 4.53 4.66
C ILE A 449 58.72 5.04 4.62
N SER A 450 59.44 4.78 3.52
CA SER A 450 60.80 5.28 3.34
C SER A 450 60.83 6.80 3.34
N GLN A 451 59.93 7.44 2.58
CA GLN A 451 59.79 8.89 2.55
C GLN A 451 59.33 9.45 3.90
N ILE A 452 58.35 8.83 4.56
CA ILE A 452 57.87 9.27 5.89
C ILE A 452 59.02 9.27 6.91
N VAL A 453 59.85 8.23 6.91
CA VAL A 453 61.00 8.13 7.81
C VAL A 453 62.09 9.14 7.44
N GLU A 454 62.39 9.33 6.16
CA GLU A 454 63.33 10.36 5.69
C GLU A 454 62.91 11.76 6.14
N GLU A 455 61.64 12.14 5.94
CA GLU A 455 61.09 13.43 6.36
C GLU A 455 61.18 13.61 7.87
N ARG A 456 60.79 12.59 8.65
CA ARG A 456 60.90 12.63 10.12
C ARG A 456 62.33 12.80 10.63
N ILE A 457 63.31 12.16 9.99
CA ILE A 457 64.72 12.32 10.35
C ILE A 457 65.22 13.72 9.99
N ASN A 458 64.77 14.26 8.85
CA ASN A 458 65.11 15.60 8.42
C ASN A 458 64.52 16.69 9.34
N GLU A 459 63.34 16.45 9.93
CA GLU A 459 62.70 17.34 10.91
C GLU A 459 63.42 17.41 12.27
N PHE A 460 64.15 16.37 12.67
CA PHE A 460 64.87 16.39 13.95
C PHE A 460 65.97 17.46 13.98
N ASP A 461 66.21 18.08 15.14
CA ASP A 461 67.32 19.00 15.30
C ASP A 461 68.65 18.29 14.98
N VAL A 462 69.59 19.00 14.34
CA VAL A 462 70.94 18.51 14.02
C VAL A 462 71.64 17.98 15.26
N TYR A 463 71.33 18.54 16.44
CA TYR A 463 71.80 18.06 17.73
C TYR A 463 71.36 16.62 18.04
N LEU A 464 70.08 16.29 17.84
CA LEU A 464 69.56 14.95 18.12
C LEU A 464 70.14 13.91 17.14
N ALA A 465 70.34 14.31 15.88
CA ALA A 465 71.01 13.46 14.89
C ALA A 465 72.48 13.20 15.25
N GLU A 466 73.21 14.21 15.74
CA GLU A 466 74.56 14.03 16.29
C GLU A 466 74.55 13.06 17.48
N GLU A 467 73.61 13.21 18.41
CA GLU A 467 73.51 12.37 19.61
C GLU A 467 73.32 10.90 19.25
N ILE A 468 72.38 10.58 18.35
CA ILE A 468 72.14 9.21 17.88
C ILE A 468 73.40 8.63 17.21
N ILE A 469 74.07 9.39 16.34
CA ILE A 469 75.25 8.92 15.61
C ILE A 469 76.44 8.73 16.55
N LEU A 470 76.63 9.64 17.52
CA LEU A 470 77.67 9.54 18.53
C LEU A 470 77.42 8.37 19.48
N GLU A 471 76.18 8.13 19.89
CA GLU A 471 75.84 7.00 20.77
C GLU A 471 76.22 5.67 20.12
N ILE A 472 75.93 5.53 18.82
CA ILE A 472 76.25 4.32 18.04
C ILE A 472 77.76 4.21 17.75
N SER A 473 78.46 5.32 17.48
CA SER A 473 79.84 5.29 16.92
C SER A 473 80.95 5.71 17.88
N SER A 474 80.63 6.08 19.12
CA SER A 474 81.61 6.69 20.05
C SER A 474 82.79 5.79 20.41
N LYS A 475 82.61 4.47 20.42
CA LYS A 475 83.67 3.51 20.77
C LYS A 475 84.73 3.46 19.66
N GLU A 476 84.28 3.43 18.42
CA GLU A 476 85.04 3.35 17.19
C GLU A 476 85.84 4.64 16.97
N LEU A 477 85.19 5.79 17.16
CA LEU A 477 85.82 7.11 17.06
C LEU A 477 86.92 7.31 18.12
N LYS A 478 86.70 6.83 19.35
CA LYS A 478 87.74 6.84 20.40
C LYS A 478 88.93 5.97 20.01
N ALA A 479 88.70 4.78 19.45
CA ALA A 479 89.77 3.89 18.99
C ALA A 479 90.64 4.56 17.91
N ILE A 480 90.03 5.26 16.95
CA ILE A 480 90.76 6.01 15.92
C ILE A 480 91.60 7.12 16.56
N THR A 481 91.06 7.85 17.54
CA THR A 481 91.79 8.91 18.27
C THR A 481 93.05 8.35 18.96
N TRP A 482 92.92 7.20 19.63
CA TRP A 482 94.05 6.50 20.27
C TRP A 482 95.09 6.01 19.26
N LEU A 483 94.64 5.45 18.12
CA LEU A 483 95.52 4.99 17.06
C LEU A 483 96.32 6.16 16.44
N GLY A 484 95.69 7.32 16.26
CA GLY A 484 96.37 8.55 15.85
C GLY A 484 97.46 8.99 16.82
N GLY A 485 97.22 8.88 18.13
CA GLY A 485 98.24 9.12 19.15
C GLY A 485 99.39 8.11 19.11
N LEU A 486 99.10 6.83 18.91
CA LEU A 486 100.11 5.78 18.78
C LEU A 486 100.98 5.98 17.53
N LEU A 487 100.38 6.25 16.37
CA LEU A 487 101.09 6.55 15.13
C LEU A 487 101.94 7.81 15.24
N GLY A 488 101.38 8.87 15.85
CA GLY A 488 102.13 10.10 16.11
C GLY A 488 103.36 9.86 16.98
N ALA A 489 103.25 8.99 17.99
CA ALA A 489 104.36 8.60 18.83
C ALA A 489 105.43 7.81 18.07
N LEU A 490 105.02 6.89 17.18
CA LEU A 490 105.92 6.12 16.32
C LEU A 490 106.66 7.03 15.32
N ILE A 491 105.96 7.96 14.67
CA ILE A 491 106.55 8.92 13.74
C ILE A 491 107.51 9.87 14.47
N GLY A 492 107.17 10.30 15.70
CA GLY A 492 108.06 11.11 16.54
C GLY A 492 109.37 10.40 16.93
N ILE A 493 109.39 9.06 16.95
CA ILE A 493 110.61 8.26 17.12
C ILE A 493 111.40 8.18 15.81
N LEU A 494 110.71 7.97 14.68
CA LEU A 494 111.33 7.75 13.37
C LEU A 494 111.87 9.04 12.73
N SER A 495 111.20 10.17 12.94
CA SER A 495 111.55 11.45 12.29
C SER A 495 112.97 11.94 12.62
N PRO A 496 113.46 11.91 13.87
CA PRO A 496 114.84 12.28 14.19
C PRO A 496 115.89 11.24 13.72
N ILE A 497 115.46 10.00 13.42
CA ILE A 497 116.33 8.95 12.83
C ILE A 497 116.51 9.23 11.33
N LEU A 498 115.41 9.54 10.64
CA LEU A 498 115.40 9.89 9.21
C LEU A 498 116.09 11.22 8.93
N SER A 499 116.01 12.21 9.81
CA SER A 499 116.67 13.51 9.63
C SER A 499 118.18 13.49 9.86
N LYS A 500 118.74 12.33 10.25
CA LYS A 500 120.18 12.12 10.48
C LYS A 500 120.86 11.30 9.37
N ILE A 501 120.07 10.77 8.45
CA ILE A 501 120.49 10.22 7.14
C ILE A 501 120.41 11.38 6.15
#